data_AF-J3JIB7-F1
#
_entry.id   AF-J3JIB7-F1
#
_cell.length_a   1.000
_cell.length_b   1.000
_cell.length_c   1.000
_cell.angle_alpha   90.00
_cell.angle_beta   90.00
_cell.angle_gamma   90.00
#
_symmetry.space_group_name_H-M   'P 1'
#
loop_
_entity.id
_entity.type
_entity.pdbx_description
1 polymer ?
#
loop_
_entity_poly.entity_id
_entity_poly.type
_entity_poly.pdbx_seq_one_letter_code
_entity_poly.pdbx_strand_id
1 'polypeptide(L)'
;MPAVYEGAVQDLIDEFGELPGIGPKSAQRMAFHVLAADSAAVERLIEALRAVKAKVRFCETCGNIAEAPQCAICRDPRRDQRVICVVEEPKDVVAIERTREYRGLYHVLGGAIDPINGVGPDDLRVRELFSRLGTGEVEEVILATDPDVVGEATAAYLTRMLRTMAVPVSRLASGLPVGADLEYADEVTLGRAFEGRRRVED
;
A
#
# COMPACT_ATOMS: atom_id res chain seq x y z
N MET A 1 -16.09 29.25 -7.56
CA MET A 1 -17.33 29.55 -8.32
C MET A 1 -18.41 29.85 -7.30
N PRO A 2 -19.29 30.83 -7.50
CA PRO A 2 -20.44 30.99 -6.60
C PRO A 2 -21.21 29.66 -6.56
N ALA A 3 -21.67 29.25 -5.38
CA ALA A 3 -22.53 28.08 -5.24
C ALA A 3 -23.75 28.26 -6.15
N VAL A 4 -23.87 27.40 -7.16
CA VAL A 4 -24.98 27.44 -8.13
C VAL A 4 -26.19 26.68 -7.57
N TYR A 5 -25.95 25.78 -6.61
CA TYR A 5 -26.97 24.99 -5.93
C TYR A 5 -27.10 25.47 -4.47
N GLU A 6 -28.29 25.36 -3.91
CA GLU A 6 -28.58 25.73 -2.53
C GLU A 6 -28.82 24.48 -1.66
N GLY A 7 -28.38 24.53 -0.40
CA GLY A 7 -28.63 23.52 0.62
C GLY A 7 -27.96 22.17 0.34
N ALA A 8 -28.64 21.09 0.71
CA ALA A 8 -28.07 19.73 0.79
C ALA A 8 -27.40 19.21 -0.50
N VAL A 9 -27.79 19.72 -1.68
CA VAL A 9 -27.15 19.34 -2.94
C VAL A 9 -25.76 19.94 -3.06
N GLN A 10 -25.57 21.20 -2.67
CA GLN A 10 -24.26 21.84 -2.69
C GLN A 10 -23.32 21.20 -1.67
N ASP A 11 -23.82 20.93 -0.46
CA ASP A 11 -23.04 20.25 0.58
C ASP A 11 -22.50 18.89 0.08
N LEU A 12 -23.34 18.09 -0.59
CA LEU A 12 -22.91 16.79 -1.12
C LEU A 12 -21.90 16.93 -2.28
N ILE A 13 -22.00 17.99 -3.10
CA ILE A 13 -21.03 18.28 -4.15
C ILE A 13 -19.68 18.62 -3.53
N ASP A 14 -19.68 19.44 -2.48
CA ASP A 14 -18.46 19.86 -1.80
C ASP A 14 -17.78 18.66 -1.13
N GLU A 15 -18.53 17.83 -0.39
CA GLU A 15 -18.01 16.61 0.23
C GLU A 15 -17.43 15.61 -0.79
N PHE A 16 -18.08 15.42 -1.95
CA PHE A 16 -17.50 14.59 -3.01
C PHE A 16 -16.28 15.23 -3.68
N GLY A 17 -16.20 16.56 -3.72
CA GLY A 17 -15.09 17.31 -4.30
C GLY A 17 -13.80 17.23 -3.48
N GLU A 18 -13.90 17.01 -2.18
CA GLU A 18 -12.74 16.80 -1.30
C GLU A 18 -12.05 15.43 -1.52
N LEU A 19 -12.70 14.50 -2.22
CA LEU A 19 -12.14 13.18 -2.48
C LEU A 19 -11.03 13.24 -3.56
N PRO A 20 -9.90 12.54 -3.36
CA PRO A 20 -8.79 12.57 -4.31
C PRO A 20 -9.23 12.02 -5.68
N GLY A 21 -8.90 12.77 -6.74
CA GLY A 21 -9.23 12.42 -8.12
C GLY A 21 -10.65 12.80 -8.55
N ILE A 22 -11.45 13.45 -7.70
CA ILE A 22 -12.80 13.91 -8.04
C ILE A 22 -12.79 15.42 -8.28
N GLY A 23 -12.90 15.81 -9.54
CA GLY A 23 -13.07 17.23 -9.91
C GLY A 23 -14.52 17.72 -9.72
N PRO A 24 -14.75 19.06 -9.74
CA PRO A 24 -16.07 19.65 -9.47
C PRO A 24 -17.21 19.10 -10.35
N LYS A 25 -16.93 18.83 -11.63
CA LYS A 25 -17.92 18.24 -12.57
C LYS A 25 -18.28 16.80 -12.21
N SER A 26 -17.30 16.01 -11.76
CA SER A 26 -17.53 14.62 -11.33
C SER A 26 -18.31 14.59 -10.01
N ALA A 27 -17.95 15.45 -9.06
CA ALA A 27 -18.68 15.61 -7.79
C ALA A 27 -20.14 15.99 -8.03
N GLN A 28 -20.41 16.98 -8.90
CA GLN A 28 -21.77 17.31 -9.33
C GLN A 28 -22.52 16.10 -9.90
N ARG A 29 -21.91 15.37 -10.85
CA ARG A 29 -22.55 14.18 -11.43
C ARG A 29 -22.90 13.12 -10.38
N MET A 30 -22.04 12.92 -9.38
CA MET A 30 -22.28 11.98 -8.29
C MET A 30 -23.41 12.44 -7.37
N ALA A 31 -23.44 13.72 -6.99
CA ALA A 31 -24.52 14.27 -6.17
C ALA A 31 -25.89 14.12 -6.85
N PHE A 32 -25.99 14.42 -8.15
CA PHE A 32 -27.23 14.23 -8.91
C PHE A 32 -27.59 12.75 -9.11
N HIS A 33 -26.62 11.85 -9.15
CA HIS A 33 -26.90 10.41 -9.14
C HIS A 33 -27.53 9.97 -7.81
N VAL A 34 -27.01 10.45 -6.67
CA VAL A 34 -27.60 10.18 -5.34
C VAL A 34 -29.01 10.77 -5.23
N LEU A 35 -29.23 11.99 -5.74
CA LEU A 35 -30.54 12.63 -5.75
C LEU A 35 -31.60 11.86 -6.56
N ALA A 36 -31.19 11.21 -7.65
CA ALA A 36 -32.08 10.43 -8.51
C ALA A 36 -32.25 8.96 -8.06
N ALA A 37 -31.42 8.48 -7.14
CA ALA A 37 -31.46 7.11 -6.65
C ALA A 37 -32.62 6.88 -5.67
N ASP A 38 -33.09 5.64 -5.56
CA ASP A 38 -34.05 5.26 -4.52
C ASP A 38 -33.43 5.30 -3.12
N SER A 39 -34.27 5.48 -2.10
CA SER A 39 -33.80 5.58 -0.71
C SER A 39 -33.01 4.35 -0.26
N ALA A 40 -33.34 3.16 -0.75
CA ALA A 40 -32.63 1.94 -0.36
C ALA A 40 -31.20 1.91 -0.90
N ALA A 41 -30.95 2.43 -2.11
CA ALA A 41 -29.61 2.57 -2.67
C ALA A 41 -28.77 3.58 -1.91
N VAL A 42 -29.36 4.73 -1.55
CA VAL A 42 -28.69 5.76 -0.74
C VAL A 42 -28.34 5.23 0.65
N GLU A 43 -29.26 4.53 1.31
CA GLU A 43 -29.00 3.92 2.63
C GLU A 43 -27.86 2.88 2.58
N ARG A 44 -27.80 2.05 1.53
CA ARG A 44 -26.66 1.11 1.35
C ARG A 44 -25.32 1.83 1.24
N LEU A 45 -25.27 2.97 0.56
CA LEU A 45 -24.05 3.77 0.45
C LEU A 45 -23.65 4.38 1.80
N ILE A 46 -24.61 4.97 2.52
CA ILE A 46 -24.39 5.54 3.85
C ILE A 46 -23.87 4.47 4.82
N GLU A 47 -24.49 3.28 4.82
CA GLU A 47 -24.07 2.17 5.67
C GLU A 47 -22.69 1.64 5.31
N ALA A 48 -22.33 1.60 4.02
CA ALA A 48 -20.97 1.23 3.60
C ALA A 48 -19.92 2.23 4.11
N LEU A 49 -20.18 3.53 4.00
CA LEU A 49 -19.29 4.58 4.51
C LEU A 49 -19.13 4.50 6.03
N ARG A 50 -20.24 4.33 6.76
CA ARG A 50 -20.22 4.15 8.23
C ARG A 50 -19.47 2.88 8.61
N ALA A 51 -19.71 1.77 7.92
CA ALA A 51 -19.08 0.49 8.20
C ALA A 51 -17.56 0.55 8.03
N VAL A 52 -17.05 1.19 6.97
CA VAL A 52 -15.60 1.36 6.78
C VAL A 52 -14.99 2.12 7.95
N LYS A 53 -15.56 3.27 8.34
CA LYS A 53 -15.01 4.06 9.46
C LYS A 53 -15.14 3.37 10.83
N ALA A 54 -16.17 2.56 11.04
CA ALA A 54 -16.41 1.89 12.32
C ALA A 54 -15.65 0.57 12.48
N LYS A 55 -15.52 -0.21 11.40
CA LYS A 55 -15.04 -1.60 11.44
C LYS A 55 -13.61 -1.77 10.93
N VAL A 56 -13.18 -0.95 9.96
CA VAL A 56 -11.83 -1.09 9.40
C VAL A 56 -10.82 -0.62 10.44
N ARG A 57 -9.90 -1.52 10.76
CA ARG A 57 -8.77 -1.31 11.66
C ARG A 57 -7.50 -1.79 10.97
N PHE A 58 -6.38 -1.54 11.62
CA PHE A 58 -5.10 -2.11 11.21
C PHE A 58 -4.82 -3.37 12.03
N CYS A 59 -4.36 -4.41 11.33
CA CYS A 59 -3.91 -5.67 11.90
C CYS A 59 -2.82 -5.41 12.95
N GLU A 60 -3.00 -5.92 14.15
CA GLU A 60 -2.05 -5.76 15.27
C GLU A 60 -0.69 -6.41 14.96
N THR A 61 -0.67 -7.42 14.06
CA THR A 61 0.56 -8.11 13.66
C THR A 61 1.26 -7.43 12.48
N CYS A 62 0.53 -7.07 11.42
CA CYS A 62 1.16 -6.66 10.17
C CYS A 62 0.80 -5.26 9.68
N GLY A 63 -0.04 -4.51 10.37
CA GLY A 63 -0.45 -3.18 9.92
C GLY A 63 -1.36 -3.16 8.69
N ASN A 64 -1.68 -4.30 8.07
CA ASN A 64 -2.63 -4.36 6.95
C ASN A 64 -4.07 -4.09 7.41
N ILE A 65 -4.96 -3.74 6.49
CA ILE A 65 -6.40 -3.58 6.74
C ILE A 65 -7.00 -4.89 7.29
N ALA A 66 -7.78 -4.76 8.35
CA ALA A 66 -8.48 -5.86 8.99
C ALA A 66 -9.82 -5.40 9.60
N GLU A 67 -10.78 -6.32 9.74
CA GLU A 67 -12.02 -6.10 10.51
C GLU A 67 -11.97 -6.77 11.90
N ALA A 68 -10.90 -7.52 12.18
CA ALA A 68 -10.63 -8.19 13.44
C ALA A 68 -9.18 -7.87 13.88
N PRO A 69 -8.73 -8.26 15.08
CA PRO A 69 -7.36 -7.95 15.55
C PRO A 69 -6.25 -8.38 14.59
N GLN A 70 -6.45 -9.49 13.87
CA GLN A 70 -5.56 -9.94 12.81
C GLN A 70 -6.25 -9.86 11.44
N CYS A 71 -5.50 -9.62 10.36
CA CYS A 71 -6.04 -9.67 9.00
C CYS A 71 -6.24 -11.11 8.52
N ALA A 72 -6.97 -11.29 7.42
CA ALA A 72 -7.22 -12.61 6.84
C ALA A 72 -5.91 -13.32 6.42
N ILE A 73 -4.90 -12.57 5.98
CA ILE A 73 -3.61 -13.13 5.54
C ILE A 73 -2.83 -13.70 6.74
N CYS A 74 -2.73 -12.95 7.85
CA CYS A 74 -2.03 -13.43 9.05
C CYS A 74 -2.69 -14.67 9.67
N ARG A 75 -4.02 -14.80 9.55
CA ARG A 75 -4.75 -15.96 10.09
C ARG A 75 -4.74 -17.18 9.17
N ASP A 76 -4.27 -17.07 7.93
CA ASP A 76 -4.33 -18.17 6.99
C ASP A 76 -3.15 -19.14 7.22
N PRO A 77 -3.40 -20.37 7.72
CA PRO A 77 -2.33 -21.33 8.01
C PRO A 77 -1.65 -21.88 6.75
N ARG A 78 -2.19 -21.60 5.56
CA ARG A 78 -1.62 -22.03 4.27
C ARG A 78 -0.52 -21.08 3.78
N ARG A 79 -0.34 -19.93 4.44
CA ARG A 79 0.70 -18.94 4.13
C ARG A 79 2.03 -19.35 4.75
N ASP A 80 3.13 -19.06 4.05
CA ASP A 80 4.46 -19.28 4.60
C ASP A 80 4.73 -18.24 5.69
N GLN A 81 4.83 -18.70 6.94
CA GLN A 81 5.05 -17.85 8.11
C GLN A 81 6.50 -17.36 8.21
N ARG A 82 7.42 -17.96 7.43
CA ARG A 82 8.86 -17.73 7.51
C ARG A 82 9.33 -16.62 6.57
N VAL A 83 8.46 -16.09 5.71
CA VAL A 83 8.79 -15.04 4.76
C VAL A 83 7.87 -13.84 4.97
N ILE A 84 8.46 -12.66 5.15
CA ILE A 84 7.72 -11.40 5.33
C ILE A 84 8.04 -10.43 4.19
N CYS A 85 7.01 -10.00 3.47
CA CYS A 85 7.08 -8.91 2.49
C CYS A 85 6.70 -7.58 3.14
N VAL A 86 7.67 -6.68 3.22
CA VAL A 86 7.51 -5.34 3.80
C VAL A 86 7.09 -4.36 2.71
N VAL A 87 5.96 -3.69 2.91
CA VAL A 87 5.38 -2.69 2.00
C VAL A 87 5.12 -1.38 2.74
N GLU A 88 4.92 -0.30 1.99
CA GLU A 88 4.66 1.02 2.57
C GLU A 88 3.22 1.14 3.03
N GLU A 89 2.26 0.77 2.17
CA GLU A 89 0.83 0.98 2.39
C GLU A 89 -0.02 -0.30 2.19
N PRO A 90 -1.24 -0.37 2.75
CA PRO A 90 -2.12 -1.52 2.56
C PRO A 90 -2.50 -1.79 1.09
N LYS A 91 -2.51 -0.75 0.25
CA LYS A 91 -2.84 -0.88 -1.18
C LYS A 91 -1.80 -1.72 -1.94
N ASP A 92 -0.55 -1.72 -1.48
CA ASP A 92 0.55 -2.47 -2.09
C ASP A 92 0.39 -3.97 -1.86
N VAL A 93 -0.16 -4.34 -0.69
CA VAL A 93 -0.57 -5.73 -0.41
C VAL A 93 -1.55 -6.22 -1.47
N VAL A 94 -2.54 -5.41 -1.83
CA VAL A 94 -3.53 -5.77 -2.86
C VAL A 94 -2.88 -5.92 -4.23
N ALA A 95 -1.93 -5.04 -4.58
CA ALA A 95 -1.19 -5.13 -5.83
C ALA A 95 -0.39 -6.45 -5.93
N ILE A 96 0.33 -6.82 -4.87
CA ILE A 96 1.11 -8.05 -4.84
C ILE A 96 0.20 -9.29 -4.83
N GLU A 97 -0.87 -9.30 -4.04
CA GLU A 97 -1.82 -10.42 -3.98
C GLU A 97 -2.49 -10.73 -5.33
N ARG A 98 -2.72 -9.69 -6.16
CA ARG A 98 -3.27 -9.86 -7.52
C ARG A 98 -2.36 -10.68 -8.43
N THR A 99 -1.05 -10.69 -8.18
CA THR A 99 -0.10 -11.51 -8.95
C THR A 99 -0.30 -13.00 -8.70
N ARG A 100 -0.79 -13.39 -7.51
CA ARG A 100 -0.90 -14.78 -7.03
C ARG A 100 0.43 -15.55 -6.94
N GLU A 101 1.56 -14.85 -7.10
CA GLU A 101 2.91 -15.44 -7.04
C GLU A 101 3.47 -15.47 -5.62
N TYR A 102 2.99 -14.59 -4.74
CA TYR A 102 3.45 -14.50 -3.36
C TYR A 102 2.52 -15.23 -2.39
N ARG A 103 3.09 -16.05 -1.50
CA ARG A 103 2.36 -16.83 -0.48
C ARG A 103 2.85 -16.63 0.95
N GLY A 104 3.78 -15.70 1.19
CA GLY A 104 4.24 -15.37 2.54
C GLY A 104 3.31 -14.39 3.26
N LEU A 105 3.81 -13.81 4.34
CA LEU A 105 3.12 -12.79 5.13
C LEU A 105 3.52 -11.37 4.72
N TYR A 106 2.74 -10.38 5.14
CA TYR A 106 3.09 -8.98 4.94
C TYR A 106 3.51 -8.28 6.22
N HIS A 107 4.13 -7.12 6.04
CA HIS A 107 4.25 -6.07 7.04
C HIS A 107 4.07 -4.70 6.36
N VAL A 108 3.11 -3.91 6.82
CA VAL A 108 2.78 -2.58 6.29
C VAL A 108 3.38 -1.55 7.22
N LEU A 109 4.30 -0.74 6.70
CA LEU A 109 5.01 0.28 7.47
C LEU A 109 4.11 1.46 7.84
N GLY A 110 3.09 1.75 7.03
CA GLY A 110 2.24 2.93 7.18
C GLY A 110 2.82 4.18 6.51
N GLY A 111 3.63 3.99 5.47
CA GLY A 111 4.36 5.04 4.77
C GLY A 111 5.84 4.68 4.60
N ALA A 112 6.64 5.70 4.30
CA ALA A 112 8.08 5.61 4.09
C ALA A 112 8.82 6.73 4.85
N ILE A 113 10.12 6.54 5.08
CA ILE A 113 10.97 7.51 5.78
C ILE A 113 11.19 8.71 4.87
N ASP A 114 10.60 9.85 5.25
CA ASP A 114 10.65 11.08 4.48
C ASP A 114 11.17 12.25 5.34
N PRO A 115 12.49 12.53 5.29
CA PRO A 115 13.08 13.63 6.04
C PRO A 115 12.55 15.01 5.63
N ILE A 116 12.05 15.19 4.40
CA ILE A 116 11.55 16.48 3.91
C ILE A 116 10.24 16.81 4.61
N ASN A 117 9.39 15.81 4.80
CA ASN A 117 8.12 15.93 5.51
C ASN A 117 8.23 15.62 7.02
N GLY A 118 9.44 15.38 7.52
CA GLY A 118 9.71 15.12 8.94
C GLY A 118 9.23 13.74 9.43
N VAL A 119 9.04 12.77 8.53
CA VAL A 119 8.62 11.40 8.86
C VAL A 119 9.86 10.55 9.11
N GLY A 120 10.06 10.13 10.36
CA GLY A 120 11.14 9.26 10.79
C GLY A 120 10.71 7.79 10.92
N PRO A 121 11.66 6.88 11.22
CA PRO A 121 11.34 5.47 11.46
C PRO A 121 10.38 5.24 12.64
N ASP A 122 10.37 6.13 13.64
CA ASP A 122 9.50 6.03 14.83
C ASP A 122 8.04 6.42 14.53
N ASP A 123 7.80 7.12 13.41
CA ASP A 123 6.45 7.44 12.92
C ASP A 123 5.85 6.29 12.09
N LEU A 124 6.67 5.28 11.79
CA LEU A 124 6.31 4.09 11.01
C LEU A 124 6.27 2.85 11.90
N ARG A 125 5.71 1.76 11.38
CA ARG A 125 5.62 0.46 12.08
C ARG A 125 6.91 -0.36 12.08
N VAL A 126 8.06 0.31 12.02
CA VAL A 126 9.38 -0.32 11.96
C VAL A 126 9.68 -1.11 13.23
N ARG A 127 9.27 -0.61 14.39
CA ARG A 127 9.50 -1.28 15.68
C ARG A 127 8.73 -2.60 15.76
N GLU A 128 7.49 -2.62 15.31
CA GLU A 128 6.65 -3.81 15.27
C GLU A 128 7.19 -4.85 14.30
N LEU A 129 7.78 -4.44 13.17
CA LEU A 129 8.50 -5.34 12.27
C LEU A 129 9.63 -6.05 13.02
N PHE A 130 10.51 -5.30 13.69
CA PHE A 130 11.63 -5.90 14.42
C PHE A 130 11.17 -6.79 15.58
N SER A 131 10.10 -6.43 16.28
CA SER A 131 9.50 -7.28 17.30
C SER A 131 9.04 -8.63 16.73
N ARG A 132 8.51 -8.65 15.50
CA ARG A 132 8.10 -9.90 14.83
C ARG A 132 9.29 -10.78 14.44
N LEU A 133 10.40 -10.16 14.05
CA LEU A 133 11.61 -10.88 13.65
C LEU A 133 12.37 -11.45 14.85
N GLY A 134 12.18 -10.88 16.05
CA GLY A 134 12.86 -11.31 17.27
C GLY A 134 12.56 -12.75 17.71
N THR A 135 11.53 -13.41 17.17
CA THR A 135 11.23 -14.82 17.47
C THR A 135 12.22 -15.80 16.82
N GLY A 136 12.90 -15.38 15.75
CA GLY A 136 13.83 -16.21 14.99
C GLY A 136 13.17 -17.19 14.00
N GLU A 137 11.85 -17.13 13.83
CA GLU A 137 11.11 -18.02 12.90
C GLU A 137 11.13 -17.54 11.44
N VAL A 138 11.48 -16.27 11.21
CA VAL A 138 11.50 -15.65 9.88
C VAL A 138 12.84 -15.88 9.22
N GLU A 139 12.82 -16.56 8.07
CA GLU A 139 13.98 -16.91 7.26
C GLU A 139 14.28 -15.86 6.17
N GLU A 140 13.30 -15.02 5.79
CA GLU A 140 13.51 -13.99 4.78
C GLU A 140 12.61 -12.77 5.00
N VAL A 141 13.18 -11.59 4.76
CA VAL A 141 12.44 -10.33 4.60
C VAL A 141 12.61 -9.80 3.18
N ILE A 142 11.50 -9.68 2.46
CA ILE A 142 11.44 -9.07 1.13
C ILE A 142 11.06 -7.60 1.30
N LEU A 143 11.91 -6.69 0.82
CA LEU A 143 11.62 -5.26 0.80
C LEU A 143 10.90 -4.93 -0.51
N ALA A 144 9.63 -4.52 -0.38
CA ALA A 144 8.72 -4.13 -1.45
C ALA A 144 8.22 -2.69 -1.26
N THR A 145 9.10 -1.80 -0.78
CA THR A 145 8.91 -0.33 -0.84
C THR A 145 8.98 0.17 -2.29
N ASP A 146 8.48 1.37 -2.55
CA ASP A 146 8.46 1.93 -3.90
C ASP A 146 9.89 2.21 -4.40
N PRO A 147 10.13 2.12 -5.73
CA PRO A 147 11.45 2.36 -6.32
C PRO A 147 11.73 3.87 -6.52
N ASP A 148 11.31 4.71 -5.57
CA ASP A 148 11.56 6.15 -5.57
C ASP A 148 12.57 6.55 -4.48
N VAL A 149 12.89 7.84 -4.36
CA VAL A 149 13.92 8.32 -3.41
C VAL A 149 13.58 7.96 -1.96
N VAL A 150 12.31 8.05 -1.57
CA VAL A 150 11.86 7.84 -0.19
C VAL A 150 11.77 6.34 0.12
N GLY A 151 11.22 5.56 -0.81
CA GLY A 151 11.15 4.10 -0.72
C GLY A 151 12.52 3.43 -0.73
N GLU A 152 13.48 3.95 -1.51
CA GLU A 152 14.87 3.47 -1.51
C GLU A 152 15.62 3.83 -0.22
N ALA A 153 15.43 5.05 0.31
CA ALA A 153 15.98 5.43 1.60
C ALA A 153 15.45 4.52 2.72
N THR A 154 14.16 4.21 2.68
CA THR A 154 13.50 3.28 3.61
C THR A 154 14.06 1.87 3.49
N ALA A 155 14.19 1.35 2.27
CA ALA A 155 14.78 0.03 2.03
C ALA A 155 16.24 -0.06 2.51
N ALA A 156 17.04 0.97 2.25
CA ALA A 156 18.43 1.03 2.69
C ALA A 156 18.54 1.06 4.23
N TYR A 157 17.68 1.84 4.90
CA TYR A 157 17.58 1.86 6.35
C TYR A 157 17.24 0.48 6.92
N LEU A 158 16.17 -0.15 6.42
CA LEU A 158 15.73 -1.47 6.86
C LEU A 158 16.80 -2.53 6.60
N THR A 159 17.42 -2.53 5.43
CA THR A 159 18.51 -3.46 5.08
C THR A 159 19.65 -3.40 6.09
N ARG A 160 20.08 -2.19 6.48
CA ARG A 160 21.16 -2.02 7.45
C ARG A 160 20.77 -2.59 8.83
N MET A 161 19.54 -2.37 9.26
CA MET A 161 19.03 -2.88 10.55
C MET A 161 18.82 -4.39 10.54
N LEU A 162 18.28 -4.95 9.47
CA LEU A 162 17.99 -6.38 9.37
C LEU A 162 19.27 -7.21 9.25
N ARG A 163 20.32 -6.67 8.62
CA ARG A 163 21.65 -7.31 8.56
C ARG A 163 22.26 -7.51 9.94
N THR A 164 22.06 -6.60 10.89
CA THR A 164 22.58 -6.78 12.26
C THR A 164 21.83 -7.87 13.03
N MET A 165 20.60 -8.19 12.61
CA MET A 165 19.79 -9.30 13.16
C MET A 165 20.06 -10.65 12.47
N ALA A 166 20.96 -10.69 11.48
CA ALA A 166 21.27 -11.87 10.66
C ALA A 166 20.06 -12.47 9.91
N VAL A 167 19.05 -11.66 9.61
CA VAL A 167 17.90 -12.06 8.79
C VAL A 167 18.23 -11.81 7.32
N PRO A 168 18.11 -12.81 6.43
CA PRO A 168 18.24 -12.61 4.99
C PRO A 168 17.26 -11.57 4.47
N VAL A 169 17.76 -10.64 3.66
CA VAL A 169 16.96 -9.56 3.06
C VAL A 169 17.06 -9.62 1.55
N SER A 170 15.92 -9.62 0.88
CA SER A 170 15.82 -9.47 -0.57
C SER A 170 15.08 -8.18 -0.92
N ARG A 171 15.24 -7.72 -2.16
CA ARG A 171 14.57 -6.54 -2.71
C ARG A 171 13.85 -6.98 -3.98
N LEU A 172 12.66 -6.43 -4.23
CA LEU A 172 12.01 -6.62 -5.52
C LEU A 172 12.92 -6.16 -6.65
N ALA A 173 12.91 -6.92 -7.75
CA ALA A 173 13.71 -6.58 -8.91
C ALA A 173 13.31 -5.20 -9.44
N SER A 174 14.31 -4.36 -9.74
CA SER A 174 14.12 -3.12 -10.49
C SER A 174 14.44 -3.34 -11.96
N GLY A 175 13.62 -2.82 -12.86
CA GLY A 175 13.86 -2.91 -14.28
C GLY A 175 12.64 -2.52 -15.12
N LEU A 176 12.67 -2.94 -16.38
CA LEU A 176 11.67 -2.56 -17.37
C LEU A 176 10.33 -3.30 -17.14
N PRO A 177 9.18 -2.61 -17.29
CA PRO A 177 7.90 -3.28 -17.31
C PRO A 177 7.77 -4.21 -18.52
N VAL A 178 7.05 -5.32 -18.36
CA VAL A 178 6.71 -6.20 -19.48
C VAL A 178 5.86 -5.42 -20.49
N GLY A 179 6.27 -5.45 -21.76
CA GLY A 179 5.58 -4.74 -22.84
C GLY A 179 5.97 -3.27 -22.99
N ALA A 180 6.98 -2.78 -22.26
CA ALA A 180 7.53 -1.46 -22.47
C ALA A 180 8.49 -1.41 -23.68
N ASP A 181 8.44 -0.33 -24.45
CA ASP A 181 9.44 -0.03 -25.47
C ASP A 181 10.67 0.62 -24.83
N LEU A 182 11.86 0.16 -25.21
CA LEU A 182 13.13 0.68 -24.68
C LEU A 182 13.32 2.17 -24.94
N GLU A 183 12.77 2.70 -26.03
CA GLU A 183 12.86 4.11 -26.40
C GLU A 183 12.17 5.04 -25.38
N TYR A 184 11.16 4.53 -24.66
CA TYR A 184 10.40 5.32 -23.69
C TYR A 184 10.82 5.06 -22.23
N ALA A 185 11.81 4.21 -22.00
CA ALA A 185 12.34 3.95 -20.67
C ALA A 185 13.33 5.05 -20.25
N ASP A 186 13.26 5.47 -18.99
CA ASP A 186 14.23 6.43 -18.45
C ASP A 186 15.61 5.77 -18.24
N GLU A 187 16.65 6.61 -18.24
CA GLU A 187 18.04 6.16 -18.14
C GLU A 187 18.35 5.40 -16.84
N VAL A 188 17.67 5.75 -15.74
CA VAL A 188 17.88 5.10 -14.44
C VAL A 188 17.29 3.70 -14.45
N THR A 189 16.07 3.53 -14.97
CA THR A 189 15.44 2.22 -15.14
C THR A 189 16.24 1.33 -16.08
N LEU A 190 16.71 1.87 -17.21
CA LEU A 190 17.59 1.14 -18.13
C LEU A 190 18.90 0.73 -17.47
N GLY A 191 19.54 1.62 -16.72
CA GLY A 191 20.74 1.33 -15.95
C GLY A 191 20.53 0.17 -14.96
N ARG A 192 19.46 0.23 -14.17
CA ARG A 192 19.07 -0.85 -13.23
C ARG A 192 18.79 -2.16 -13.94
N ALA A 193 18.12 -2.13 -15.10
CA ALA A 193 17.85 -3.33 -15.90
C ALA A 193 19.15 -3.96 -16.42
N PHE A 194 20.14 -3.16 -16.84
CA PHE A 194 21.46 -3.66 -17.23
C PHE A 194 22.24 -4.24 -16.05
N GLU A 195 22.23 -3.59 -14.89
CA GLU A 195 22.87 -4.10 -13.67
C GLU A 195 22.25 -5.43 -13.23
N GLY A 196 20.93 -5.55 -13.25
CA GLY A 196 20.17 -6.74 -12.88
C GLY A 196 20.04 -7.80 -13.98
N ARG A 197 20.76 -7.67 -15.11
CA ARG A 197 20.62 -8.60 -16.24
C ARG A 197 20.97 -10.03 -15.83
N ARG A 198 20.12 -10.99 -16.23
CA ARG A 198 20.32 -12.41 -15.98
C ARG A 198 20.85 -13.10 -17.23
N ARG A 199 21.70 -14.11 -17.04
CA ARG A 199 22.08 -15.01 -18.14
C ARG A 199 20.86 -15.86 -18.50
N VAL A 200 20.67 -16.07 -19.80
CA VAL A 200 19.71 -17.08 -20.29
C VAL A 200 20.48 -18.38 -20.34
N GLU A 201 20.10 -19.32 -19.50
CA GLU A 201 20.54 -20.71 -19.58
C GLU A 201 19.42 -21.49 -20.31
N ASP A 202 19.81 -22.35 -21.26
CA ASP A 202 18.91 -23.09 -22.16
C ASP A 202 17.93 -24.02 -21.41
#